data_AF-A0A9E2DBS4-F1
#
_entry.id   AF-A0A9E2DBS4-F1
#
_cell.length_a   1.000
_cell.length_b   1.000
_cell.length_c   1.000
_cell.angle_alpha   90.00
_cell.angle_beta   90.00
_cell.angle_gamma   90.00
#
_symmetry.space_group_name_H-M   'P 1'
#
loop_
_entity.id
_entity.type
_entity.pdbx_description
1 polymer ?
#
loop_
_entity_poly.entity_id
_entity_poly.type
_entity_poly.pdbx_seq_one_letter_code
_entity_poly.pdbx_strand_id
1 'polypeptide(L)'
;MLRKFSSHITGTRKLLAMALPMIVSQASMTIMMFTDRVFLARIGEQHMSAAMIGGLTVFLAMTFWYGIIGYVNALVAQHYGAKKYKDCSLAVSQGAILAVLAYPI
;
A
#
# COMPACT_ATOMS: atom_id res chain seq x y z
N MET A 1 -27.98 -12.94 22.26
CA MET A 1 -26.60 -12.56 22.65
C MET A 1 -25.51 -13.48 22.06
N LEU A 2 -25.74 -14.80 21.92
CA LEU A 2 -24.75 -15.77 21.41
C LEU A 2 -24.33 -15.63 19.93
N ARG A 3 -25.11 -14.95 19.07
CA ARG A 3 -24.74 -14.69 17.66
C ARG A 3 -23.61 -13.65 17.49
N LYS A 4 -23.43 -12.73 18.45
CA LYS A 4 -22.41 -11.66 18.38
C LYS A 4 -20.99 -12.21 18.58
N PHE A 5 -20.85 -13.30 19.34
CA PHE A 5 -19.56 -13.94 19.64
C PHE A 5 -19.09 -14.89 18.53
N SER A 6 -20.01 -15.63 17.90
CA SER A 6 -19.72 -16.48 16.72
C SER A 6 -19.29 -15.64 15.49
N SER A 7 -19.82 -14.42 15.36
CA SER A 7 -19.37 -13.42 14.39
C SER A 7 -17.90 -13.01 14.60
N HIS A 8 -17.42 -12.92 15.83
CA HIS A 8 -16.02 -12.58 16.12
C HIS A 8 -15.05 -13.68 15.67
N ILE A 9 -15.36 -14.95 15.96
CA ILE A 9 -14.50 -16.10 15.59
C ILE A 9 -14.50 -16.34 14.07
N THR A 10 -15.64 -16.14 13.40
CA THR A 10 -15.73 -16.26 11.94
C THR A 10 -15.08 -15.07 11.24
N GLY A 11 -15.17 -13.88 11.84
CA GLY A 11 -14.52 -12.66 11.38
C GLY A 11 -13.00 -12.75 11.47
N THR A 12 -12.44 -13.20 12.59
CA THR A 12 -10.99 -13.36 12.75
C THR A 12 -10.40 -14.35 11.77
N ARG A 13 -11.06 -15.49 11.51
CA ARG A 13 -10.59 -16.46 10.50
C ARG A 13 -10.58 -15.88 9.08
N LYS A 14 -11.61 -15.11 8.69
CA LYS A 14 -11.66 -14.44 7.37
C LYS A 14 -10.64 -13.32 7.25
N LEU A 15 -10.46 -12.52 8.31
CA LEU A 15 -9.44 -11.48 8.37
C LEU A 15 -8.04 -12.09 8.29
N LEU A 16 -7.78 -13.20 8.99
CA LEU A 16 -6.51 -13.91 8.93
C LEU A 16 -6.22 -14.43 7.52
N ALA A 17 -7.24 -14.99 6.84
CA ALA A 17 -7.11 -15.47 5.46
C ALA A 17 -6.80 -14.35 4.45
N MET A 18 -7.28 -13.12 4.69
CA MET A 18 -6.95 -11.94 3.86
C MET A 18 -5.60 -11.30 4.25
N ALA A 19 -5.26 -11.32 5.53
CA ALA A 19 -4.02 -10.73 6.04
C ALA A 19 -2.79 -11.59 5.71
N LEU A 20 -2.93 -12.92 5.71
CA LEU A 20 -1.84 -13.85 5.38
C LEU A 20 -1.13 -13.53 4.04
N PRO A 21 -1.83 -13.42 2.89
CA PRO A 21 -1.17 -13.08 1.63
C PRO A 21 -0.57 -11.66 1.63
N MET A 22 -1.18 -10.72 2.35
CA MET A 22 -0.66 -9.36 2.49
C MET A 22 0.66 -9.35 3.29
N ILE A 23 0.72 -10.11 4.39
CA ILE A 23 1.93 -10.25 5.23
C ILE A 23 3.05 -10.88 4.42
N VAL A 24 2.77 -11.95 3.68
CA VAL A 24 3.77 -12.61 2.81
C VAL A 24 4.30 -11.63 1.77
N SER A 25 3.41 -10.85 1.14
CA SER A 25 3.80 -9.85 0.13
C SER A 25 4.72 -8.77 0.74
N GLN A 26 4.37 -8.24 1.92
CA GLN A 26 5.19 -7.25 2.62
C GLN A 26 6.54 -7.82 3.07
N ALA A 27 6.56 -9.08 3.51
CA ALA A 27 7.80 -9.78 3.88
C ALA A 27 8.72 -9.94 2.66
N SER A 28 8.20 -10.34 1.51
CA SER A 28 8.96 -10.44 0.25
C SER A 28 9.54 -9.09 -0.17
N MET A 29 8.74 -8.01 -0.09
CA MET A 29 9.22 -6.66 -0.41
C MET A 29 10.35 -6.20 0.52
N THR A 30 10.26 -6.56 1.80
CA THR A 30 11.29 -6.24 2.80
C THR A 30 12.59 -6.97 2.52
N ILE A 31 12.51 -8.25 2.17
CA ILE A 31 13.67 -9.08 1.79
C ILE A 31 14.34 -8.49 0.55
N MET A 32 13.56 -8.12 -0.47
CA MET A 32 14.07 -7.49 -1.70
C MET A 32 14.85 -6.21 -1.39
N MET A 33 14.24 -5.26 -0.67
CA MET A 33 14.92 -4.01 -0.26
C MET A 33 16.19 -4.26 0.55
N PHE A 34 16.18 -5.26 1.44
CA PHE A 34 17.34 -5.62 2.23
C PHE A 34 18.48 -6.15 1.34
N THR A 35 18.16 -7.08 0.43
CA THR A 35 19.12 -7.62 -0.52
C THR A 35 19.70 -6.52 -1.42
N ASP A 36 18.86 -5.63 -1.96
CA ASP A 36 19.31 -4.50 -2.78
C ASP A 36 20.30 -3.62 -2.01
N ARG A 37 20.01 -3.30 -0.74
CA ARG A 37 20.92 -2.52 0.11
C ARG A 37 22.22 -3.25 0.42
N VAL A 38 22.19 -4.57 0.63
CA VAL A 38 23.41 -5.36 0.88
C VAL A 38 24.30 -5.42 -0.36
N PHE A 39 23.71 -5.55 -1.56
CA PHE A 39 24.45 -5.50 -2.82
C PHE A 39 25.05 -4.10 -3.06
N LEU A 40 24.26 -3.04 -2.89
CA LEU A 40 24.73 -1.65 -3.00
C LEU A 40 25.87 -1.33 -2.01
N ALA A 41 25.82 -1.86 -0.79
CA ALA A 41 26.88 -1.71 0.22
C ALA A 41 28.22 -2.32 -0.22
N ARG A 42 28.21 -3.34 -1.07
CA ARG A 42 29.42 -4.03 -1.54
C ARG A 42 30.07 -3.35 -2.75
N ILE A 43 29.34 -2.50 -3.47
CA ILE A 43 29.79 -1.88 -4.73
C ILE A 43 30.50 -0.52 -4.49
N GLY A 44 30.25 0.16 -3.36
CA GLY A 44 31.03 1.31 -2.90
C GLY A 44 30.28 2.28 -1.97
N GLU A 45 30.90 2.68 -0.86
CA GLU A 45 30.33 3.58 0.17
C GLU A 45 29.84 4.93 -0.36
N GLN A 46 30.51 5.48 -1.37
CA GLN A 46 30.19 6.80 -1.94
C GLN A 46 28.86 6.78 -2.73
N HIS A 47 28.61 5.73 -3.52
CA HIS A 47 27.36 5.58 -4.25
C HIS A 47 26.21 5.15 -3.34
N MET A 48 26.49 4.41 -2.26
CA MET A 48 25.49 4.01 -1.28
C MET A 48 24.91 5.21 -0.52
N SER A 49 25.76 6.13 -0.08
CA SER A 49 25.32 7.37 0.60
C SER A 49 24.51 8.28 -0.32
N ALA A 50 24.91 8.39 -1.59
CA ALA A 50 24.18 9.15 -2.60
C ALA A 50 22.80 8.53 -2.93
N ALA A 51 22.74 7.21 -3.09
CA ALA A 51 21.49 6.49 -3.36
C ALA A 51 20.52 6.55 -2.16
N MET A 52 21.03 6.54 -0.93
CA MET A 52 20.20 6.62 0.27
C MET A 52 19.50 7.97 0.39
N ILE A 53 20.23 9.07 0.19
CA ILE A 53 19.65 10.43 0.20
C ILE A 53 18.72 10.61 -1.01
N GLY A 54 19.11 10.16 -2.20
CA GLY A 54 18.27 10.20 -3.40
C GLY A 54 16.94 9.46 -3.22
N GLY A 55 16.98 8.25 -2.64
CA GLY A 55 15.77 7.49 -2.31
C GLY A 55 14.87 8.21 -1.30
N LEU A 56 15.45 8.88 -0.31
CA LEU A 56 14.70 9.66 0.68
C LEU A 56 14.03 10.89 0.05
N THR A 57 14.74 11.61 -0.83
CA THR A 57 14.20 12.79 -1.53
C THR A 57 13.06 12.42 -2.46
N VAL A 58 13.18 11.34 -3.23
CA VAL A 58 12.11 10.83 -4.09
C VAL A 58 10.91 10.39 -3.23
N PHE A 59 11.16 9.71 -2.11
CA PHE A 59 10.10 9.29 -1.18
C PHE A 59 9.33 10.49 -0.60
N LEU A 60 10.04 11.55 -0.20
CA LEU A 60 9.42 12.79 0.30
C LEU A 60 8.58 13.46 -0.78
N ALA A 61 9.09 13.57 -2.01
CA ALA A 61 8.34 14.15 -3.12
C ALA A 61 7.09 13.33 -3.47
N MET A 62 7.17 11.99 -3.42
CA MET A 62 6.05 11.11 -3.74
C MET A 62 5.02 10.97 -2.60
N THR A 63 5.40 11.23 -1.34
CA THR A 63 4.51 11.05 -0.17
C THR A 63 3.21 11.86 -0.27
N PHE A 64 3.27 13.08 -0.81
CA PHE A 64 2.08 13.91 -1.01
C PHE A 64 1.04 13.22 -1.91
N TRP A 65 1.49 12.73 -3.06
CA TRP A 65 0.66 12.00 -4.01
C TRP A 65 0.17 10.66 -3.48
N TYR A 66 1.07 9.92 -2.81
CA TYR A 66 0.75 8.65 -2.17
C TYR A 66 -0.37 8.80 -1.13
N GLY A 67 -0.38 9.90 -0.38
CA GLY A 67 -1.44 10.22 0.58
C GLY A 67 -2.81 10.45 -0.08
N ILE A 68 -2.84 11.20 -1.18
CA ILE A 68 -4.08 11.48 -1.94
C ILE A 68 -4.65 10.18 -2.53
N ILE A 69 -3.80 9.36 -3.15
CA ILE A 69 -4.21 8.08 -3.75
C ILE A 69 -4.66 7.10 -2.66
N GLY A 70 -3.95 7.05 -1.53
CA GLY A 70 -4.32 6.22 -0.39
C GLY A 70 -5.71 6.55 0.18
N TYR A 71 -6.13 7.82 0.14
CA TYR A 71 -7.46 8.23 0.57
C TYR A 71 -8.58 7.66 -0.30
N VAL A 72 -8.33 7.49 -1.61
CA VAL A 72 -9.31 6.85 -2.52
C VAL A 72 -9.62 5.43 -2.09
N ASN A 73 -8.63 4.67 -1.59
CA ASN A 73 -8.85 3.31 -1.10
C ASN A 73 -9.85 3.28 0.09
N ALA A 74 -9.73 4.24 1.01
CA ALA A 74 -10.67 4.37 2.13
C ALA A 74 -12.08 4.73 1.65
N LEU A 75 -12.21 5.66 0.69
CA LEU A 75 -13.47 6.02 0.05
C LEU A 75 -14.13 4.81 -0.63
N VAL A 76 -13.38 4.04 -1.40
CA VAL A 76 -13.87 2.84 -2.08
C VAL A 76 -14.36 1.81 -1.08
N ALA A 77 -13.62 1.56 0.01
CA ALA A 77 -14.02 0.66 1.07
C ALA A 77 -15.34 1.10 1.74
N GLN A 78 -15.53 2.40 1.96
CA GLN A 78 -16.76 2.95 2.53
C GLN A 78 -17.97 2.79 1.58
N HIS A 79 -17.81 3.11 0.30
CA HIS A 79 -18.88 2.96 -0.70
C HIS A 79 -19.24 1.48 -0.93
N TYR A 80 -18.25 0.59 -0.84
CA TYR A 80 -18.45 -0.85 -0.95
C TYR A 80 -19.25 -1.38 0.25
N GLY A 81 -18.94 -0.92 1.46
CA GLY A 81 -19.72 -1.22 2.67
C GLY A 81 -21.16 -0.69 2.63
N ALA A 82 -21.39 0.46 1.98
CA ALA A 82 -22.70 1.07 1.79
C ALA A 82 -23.53 0.47 0.62
N LYS A 83 -23.03 -0.58 -0.06
CA LYS A 83 -23.64 -1.20 -1.26
C LYS A 83 -23.86 -0.25 -2.44
N LYS A 84 -23.13 0.87 -2.50
CA LYS A 84 -23.19 1.85 -3.61
C LYS A 84 -22.12 1.54 -4.66
N TYR A 85 -22.30 0.43 -5.38
CA TYR A 85 -21.29 -0.08 -6.32
C TYR A 85 -20.99 0.85 -7.51
N LYS A 86 -21.97 1.66 -7.93
CA LYS A 86 -21.76 2.67 -9.00
C LYS A 86 -20.75 3.73 -8.58
N ASP A 87 -20.84 4.18 -7.34
CA ASP A 87 -19.95 5.20 -6.78
C ASP A 87 -18.54 4.62 -6.49
N CYS A 88 -18.44 3.33 -6.18
CA CYS A 88 -17.15 2.64 -6.10
C CYS A 88 -16.39 2.69 -7.43
N SER A 89 -17.06 2.35 -8.54
CA SER A 89 -16.41 2.36 -9.85
C SER A 89 -15.95 3.77 -10.24
N LEU A 90 -16.73 4.79 -9.88
CA LEU A 90 -16.44 6.18 -10.15
C LEU A 90 -15.28 6.72 -9.30
N ALA A 91 -15.24 6.34 -8.01
CA ALA A 91 -14.13 6.66 -7.12
C ALA A 91 -12.82 5.99 -7.57
N VAL A 92 -12.88 4.73 -8.02
CA VAL A 92 -11.71 4.02 -8.57
C VAL A 92 -11.23 4.67 -9.87
N SER A 93 -12.13 5.01 -10.81
CA SER A 93 -11.72 5.66 -12.05
C SER A 93 -11.13 7.05 -11.81
N GLN A 94 -11.71 7.83 -10.90
CA GLN A 94 -11.19 9.16 -10.54
C GLN A 94 -9.84 9.06 -9.82
N GLY A 95 -9.68 8.07 -8.92
CA GLY A 95 -8.40 7.77 -8.29
C GLY A 95 -7.34 7.30 -9.27
N ALA A 96 -7.71 6.50 -10.28
CA ALA A 96 -6.80 6.07 -11.34
C ALA A 96 -6.33 7.26 -12.20
N ILE A 97 -7.23 8.18 -12.55
CA ILE A 97 -6.86 9.42 -13.27
C ILE A 97 -5.92 10.27 -12.42
N LEU A 98 -6.22 10.44 -11.12
CA LEU A 98 -5.34 11.14 -10.19
C LEU A 98 -3.97 10.44 -10.06
N ALA A 99 -3.92 9.11 -10.03
CA ALA A 99 -2.67 8.35 -9.96
C ALA A 99 -1.82 8.52 -11.23
N VAL A 100 -2.45 8.54 -12.41
CA VAL A 100 -1.75 8.78 -13.68
C VAL A 100 -1.23 10.22 -13.77
N LEU A 101 -2.01 11.21 -13.32
CA LEU A 101 -1.56 12.62 -13.26
C LEU A 101 -0.48 12.85 -12.20
N ALA A 102 -0.53 12.08 -11.11
CA ALA A 102 0.41 12.17 -10.00
C ALA A 102 1.76 11.50 -10.29
N TYR A 103 1.83 10.62 -11.29
CA TYR A 103 3.07 10.00 -11.70
C TYR A 103 3.95 11.08 -12.35
N PRO A 104 5.02 11.54 -11.68
CA PRO A 104 5.91 12.50 -12.28
C PRO A 104 6.71 11.75 -13.36
N ILE A 105 6.51 12.13 -14.62
CA ILE A 105 7.46 11.85 -15.70
C ILE A 105 8.75 12.62 -15.40
#